data_AF-A0A2M9MXL1-F1
#
_entry.id   AF-A0A2M9MXL1-F1
#
_cell.length_a   1.000
_cell.length_b   1.000
_cell.length_c   1.000
_cell.angle_alpha   90.00
_cell.angle_beta   90.00
_cell.angle_gamma   90.00
#
_symmetry.space_group_name_H-M   'P 1'
#
loop_
_entity.id
_entity.type
_entity.pdbx_description
1 polymer ?
#
loop_
_entity_poly.entity_id
_entity_poly.type
_entity_poly.pdbx_seq_one_letter_code
_entity_poly.pdbx_strand_id
1 'polypeptide(L)'
;MAALSDREEKGTRAAFAFISRIAGEDEGCQINFKFFQANRIIYDLNFGWTNMTIRNFISVTAEFPLEYLNGFKLDGLFMSFEKHLYHLSWEQMDRKGIYQLRFYGSEQDFQLTADKESIRRFGSQFKQAWEEAPLVS
;
A
#
# COMPACT_ATOMS: atom_id res chain seq x y z
N MET A 1 -10.05 7.98 0.47
CA MET A 1 -9.40 6.99 1.35
C MET A 1 -9.36 5.66 0.61
N ALA A 2 -8.21 4.99 0.61
CA ALA A 2 -8.05 3.65 0.04
C ALA A 2 -7.89 2.63 1.17
N ALA A 3 -8.55 1.48 1.08
CA ALA A 3 -8.46 0.46 2.12
C ALA A 3 -8.41 -0.95 1.53
N LEU A 4 -7.54 -1.78 2.10
CA LEU A 4 -7.43 -3.20 1.80
C LEU A 4 -7.88 -3.98 3.03
N SER A 5 -8.93 -4.78 2.89
CA SER A 5 -9.47 -5.60 3.97
C SER A 5 -8.92 -7.01 3.91
N ASP A 6 -8.69 -7.59 5.08
CA ASP A 6 -8.38 -9.00 5.20
C ASP A 6 -9.60 -9.84 4.78
N ARG A 7 -9.31 -10.92 4.06
CA ARG A 7 -10.33 -11.85 3.56
C ARG A 7 -10.77 -12.86 4.61
N GLU A 8 -9.88 -13.25 5.50
CA GLU A 8 -10.08 -14.32 6.48
C GLU A 8 -10.53 -13.74 7.84
N GLU A 9 -10.00 -12.58 8.24
CA GLU A 9 -10.31 -11.93 9.52
C GLU A 9 -11.19 -10.68 9.35
N LYS A 10 -12.48 -10.81 9.70
CA LYS A 10 -13.43 -9.70 9.62
C LYS A 10 -12.99 -8.52 10.50
N GLY A 11 -12.90 -7.35 9.89
CA GLY A 11 -12.55 -6.11 10.59
C GLY A 11 -11.05 -5.82 10.64
N THR A 12 -10.21 -6.73 10.13
CA THR A 12 -8.79 -6.50 9.91
C THR A 12 -8.58 -5.83 8.54
N ARG A 13 -7.89 -4.68 8.50
CA ARG A 13 -7.68 -3.90 7.27
C ARG A 13 -6.54 -2.88 7.40
N ALA A 14 -5.91 -2.57 6.27
CA ALA A 14 -5.03 -1.41 6.10
C ALA A 14 -5.79 -0.28 5.42
N ALA A 15 -5.67 0.95 5.91
CA ALA A 15 -6.31 2.13 5.34
C ALA A 15 -5.31 3.28 5.19
N PHE A 16 -5.36 3.94 4.04
CA PHE A 16 -4.50 5.07 3.69
C PHE A 16 -5.37 6.28 3.32
N ALA A 17 -5.05 7.42 3.93
CA ALA A 17 -5.66 8.70 3.64
C ALA A 17 -4.57 9.72 3.32
N PHE A 18 -4.65 10.32 2.13
CA PHE A 18 -3.76 11.42 1.76
C PHE A 18 -4.22 12.70 2.44
N ILE A 19 -3.29 13.35 3.16
CA ILE A 19 -3.50 14.62 3.85
C ILE A 19 -3.22 15.77 2.87
N SER A 20 -2.13 15.68 2.12
CA SER A 20 -1.71 16.68 1.13
C SER A 20 -0.72 16.07 0.13
N ARG A 21 -0.52 16.75 -1.00
CA ARG A 21 0.54 16.46 -1.98
C ARG A 21 1.20 17.73 -2.50
N ILE A 22 2.50 17.64 -2.76
CA ILE A 22 3.29 18.67 -3.43
C ILE A 22 3.56 18.18 -4.86
N ALA A 23 3.47 19.07 -5.85
CA ALA A 23 3.73 18.74 -7.24
C ALA A 23 5.23 18.71 -7.54
N GLY A 24 5.69 17.70 -8.28
CA GLY A 24 7.11 17.47 -8.58
C GLY A 24 7.44 16.00 -8.40
N GLU A 25 8.35 15.43 -9.19
CA GLU A 25 8.63 13.99 -9.11
C GLU A 25 9.35 13.59 -7.82
N ASP A 26 10.30 14.42 -7.40
CA ASP A 26 11.10 14.25 -6.17
C ASP A 26 10.42 14.83 -4.92
N GLU A 27 9.29 15.53 -5.13
CA GLU A 27 8.42 15.99 -4.05
C GLU A 27 7.59 14.82 -3.50
N GLY A 28 6.73 15.09 -2.52
CA GLY A 28 5.99 14.02 -1.86
C GLY A 28 4.56 14.37 -1.48
N CYS A 29 4.01 13.47 -0.68
CA CYS A 29 2.70 13.59 -0.09
C CYS A 29 2.78 13.31 1.40
N GLN A 30 1.82 13.82 2.16
CA GLN A 30 1.58 13.40 3.54
C GLN A 30 0.42 12.42 3.58
N ILE A 31 0.59 11.36 4.34
CA ILE A 31 -0.33 10.23 4.41
C ILE A 31 -0.59 9.91 5.88
N ASN A 32 -1.86 9.74 6.23
CA ASN A 32 -2.26 9.04 7.43
C ASN A 32 -2.54 7.57 7.08
N PHE A 33 -1.83 6.68 7.75
CA PHE A 33 -1.98 5.24 7.63
C PHE A 33 -2.58 4.68 8.91
N LYS A 34 -3.57 3.81 8.76
CA LYS A 34 -4.15 3.05 9.87
C LYS A 34 -4.19 1.57 9.57
N PHE A 35 -3.77 0.77 10.54
CA PHE A 35 -4.03 -0.66 10.55
C PHE A 35 -5.04 -0.99 11.63
N PHE A 36 -6.07 -1.73 11.24
CA PHE A 36 -7.07 -2.26 12.13
C PHE A 36 -6.88 -3.77 12.23
N GLN A 37 -6.95 -4.33 13.43
CA GLN A 37 -7.07 -5.76 13.68
C GLN A 37 -8.35 -6.02 14.46
N ALA A 38 -9.26 -6.85 13.92
CA ALA A 38 -10.58 -7.09 14.50
C ALA A 38 -11.33 -5.80 14.92
N ASN A 39 -11.32 -4.77 14.05
CA ASN A 39 -11.86 -3.42 14.26
C ASN A 39 -11.19 -2.56 15.34
N ARG A 40 -10.09 -3.01 15.94
CA ARG A 40 -9.26 -2.21 16.85
C ARG A 40 -8.12 -1.56 16.08
N ILE A 41 -7.85 -0.28 16.32
CA ILE A 41 -6.70 0.40 15.74
C ILE A 41 -5.43 -0.12 16.43
N ILE A 42 -4.50 -0.65 15.65
CA ILE A 42 -3.19 -1.11 16.11
C ILE A 42 -2.10 -0.11 15.74
N TYR A 43 -2.18 0.44 14.52
CA TYR A 43 -1.29 1.50 14.04
C TYR A 43 -2.11 2.69 13.56
N ASP A 44 -1.66 3.90 13.91
CA ASP A 44 -2.15 5.19 13.40
C ASP A 44 -0.95 6.11 13.21
N LEU A 45 -0.43 6.14 12.00
CA LEU A 45 0.87 6.75 11.67
C LEU A 45 0.68 7.86 10.65
N ASN A 46 1.40 8.96 10.84
CA ASN A 46 1.50 10.04 9.84
C ASN A 46 2.91 10.05 9.29
N PHE A 47 3.04 9.91 7.97
CA PHE A 47 4.33 9.92 7.30
C PHE A 47 4.23 10.51 5.90
N GLY A 48 5.38 10.77 5.30
CA GLY A 48 5.45 11.17 3.90
C GLY A 48 6.11 10.12 3.03
N TRP A 49 5.66 10.04 1.78
CA TRP A 49 6.35 9.34 0.69
C TRP A 49 6.56 10.30 -0.47
N THR A 50 7.69 10.13 -1.15
CA THR A 50 7.94 10.73 -2.46
C THR A 50 6.90 10.32 -3.50
N ASN A 51 6.62 11.18 -4.46
CA ASN A 51 5.71 10.91 -5.56
C ASN A 51 6.21 9.74 -6.42
N MET A 52 7.53 9.55 -6.53
CA MET A 52 8.13 8.34 -7.11
C MET A 52 7.70 7.06 -6.36
N THR A 53 7.80 7.05 -5.03
CA THR A 53 7.37 5.89 -4.22
C THR A 53 5.88 5.61 -4.37
N ILE A 54 5.06 6.66 -4.41
CA ILE A 54 3.61 6.54 -4.64
C ILE A 54 3.31 5.90 -5.99
N ARG A 55 3.93 6.37 -7.08
CA ARG A 55 3.74 5.80 -8.43
C ARG A 55 4.12 4.33 -8.46
N ASN A 56 5.28 3.98 -7.90
CA ASN A 56 5.74 2.59 -7.83
C ASN A 56 4.77 1.70 -7.04
N PHE A 57 4.33 2.16 -5.87
CA PHE A 57 3.36 1.43 -5.05
C PHE A 57 2.02 1.25 -5.76
N ILE A 58 1.55 2.26 -6.49
CA ILE A 58 0.35 2.18 -7.35
C ILE A 58 0.55 1.12 -8.44
N SER A 59 1.67 1.12 -9.16
CA SER A 59 1.94 0.11 -10.19
C SER A 59 1.91 -1.30 -9.62
N VAL A 60 2.61 -1.53 -8.50
CA VAL A 60 2.64 -2.85 -7.84
C VAL A 60 1.24 -3.32 -7.43
N THR A 61 0.41 -2.42 -6.89
CA THR A 61 -0.90 -2.78 -6.35
C THR A 61 -2.01 -2.81 -7.41
N ALA A 62 -2.05 -1.86 -8.34
CA ALA A 62 -3.10 -1.76 -9.36
C ALA A 62 -2.97 -2.81 -10.48
N GLU A 63 -1.73 -3.23 -10.79
CA GLU A 63 -1.47 -4.26 -11.81
C GLU A 63 -1.29 -5.66 -11.23
N PHE A 64 -1.32 -5.78 -9.90
CA PHE A 64 -0.97 -6.96 -9.10
C PHE A 64 -1.49 -8.31 -9.66
N PRO A 65 -0.70 -9.40 -9.61
CA PRO A 65 0.72 -9.40 -9.28
C PRO A 65 1.52 -8.80 -10.42
N LEU A 66 2.45 -7.90 -10.08
CA LEU A 66 3.36 -7.30 -11.04
C LEU A 66 4.69 -8.08 -11.01
N GLU A 67 5.19 -8.48 -12.17
CA GLU A 67 6.44 -9.26 -12.25
C GLU A 67 7.67 -8.35 -12.33
N TYR A 68 7.57 -7.23 -13.06
CA TYR A 68 8.65 -6.28 -13.26
C TYR A 68 8.22 -4.86 -12.92
N LEU A 69 9.09 -4.11 -12.26
CA LEU A 69 8.93 -2.67 -12.01
C LEU A 69 10.22 -1.96 -12.40
N ASN A 70 10.15 -0.95 -13.25
CA ASN A 70 11.30 -0.17 -13.71
C ASN A 70 12.45 -1.05 -14.27
N GLY A 71 12.11 -2.17 -14.93
CA GLY A 71 13.08 -3.12 -15.50
C GLY A 71 13.64 -4.14 -14.51
N PHE A 72 13.28 -4.08 -13.23
CA PHE A 72 13.70 -5.03 -12.20
C PHE A 72 12.61 -6.06 -11.93
N LYS A 73 13.00 -7.33 -11.81
CA LYS A 73 12.09 -8.40 -11.39
C LYS A 73 11.80 -8.27 -9.89
N LEU A 74 10.53 -8.30 -9.51
CA LEU A 74 10.11 -8.10 -8.12
C LEU A 74 10.20 -9.38 -7.28
N ASP A 75 10.02 -10.57 -7.89
CA ASP A 75 10.07 -11.87 -7.18
C ASP A 75 9.26 -11.90 -5.86
N GLY A 76 8.06 -11.29 -5.86
CA GLY A 76 7.20 -11.23 -4.67
C GLY A 76 7.53 -10.12 -3.68
N LEU A 77 8.37 -9.15 -4.07
CA LEU A 77 8.93 -8.14 -3.17
C LEU A 77 8.92 -6.76 -3.83
N PHE A 78 8.26 -5.80 -3.18
CA PHE A 78 8.43 -4.37 -3.44
C PHE A 78 9.15 -3.72 -2.25
N MET A 79 10.20 -2.96 -2.53
CA MET A 79 10.87 -2.13 -1.53
C MET A 79 10.91 -0.65 -1.95
N SER A 80 10.72 0.23 -0.98
CA SER A 80 10.98 1.67 -1.09
C SER A 80 12.10 2.06 -0.13
N PHE A 81 12.76 3.18 -0.39
CA PHE A 81 13.76 3.75 0.54
C PHE A 81 13.11 4.52 1.71
N GLU A 82 11.78 4.54 1.79
CA GLU A 82 11.03 5.31 2.79
C GLU A 82 10.94 4.54 4.11
N LYS A 83 11.23 5.19 5.24
CA LYS A 83 11.32 4.53 6.55
C LYS A 83 10.01 3.89 7.04
N HIS A 84 8.86 4.44 6.64
CA HIS A 84 7.57 4.10 7.25
C HIS A 84 6.86 2.97 6.53
N LEU A 85 7.14 2.66 5.28
CA LEU A 85 6.65 1.41 4.66
C LEU A 85 7.65 1.02 3.59
N TYR A 86 8.78 0.53 4.07
CA TYR A 86 9.88 0.25 3.17
C TYR A 86 9.63 -1.02 2.36
N HIS A 87 8.68 -1.89 2.76
CA HIS A 87 8.55 -3.21 2.16
C HIS A 87 7.09 -3.71 2.12
N LEU A 88 6.68 -4.16 0.93
CA LEU A 88 5.51 -5.02 0.70
C LEU A 88 5.99 -6.33 0.06
N SER A 89 5.89 -7.46 0.77
CA SER A 89 6.05 -8.78 0.15
C SER A 89 4.71 -9.46 -0.05
N TRP A 90 4.64 -10.35 -1.04
CA TRP A 90 3.51 -11.21 -1.27
C TRP A 90 3.92 -12.61 -1.68
N GLU A 91 3.16 -13.58 -1.19
CA GLU A 91 3.22 -14.96 -1.64
C GLU A 91 1.82 -15.44 -2.01
N GLN A 92 1.75 -16.24 -3.06
CA GLN A 92 0.50 -16.88 -3.43
C GLN A 92 0.25 -18.07 -2.50
N MET A 93 -0.91 -18.10 -1.86
CA MET A 93 -1.30 -19.23 -1.01
C MET A 93 -1.69 -20.45 -1.88
N ASP A 94 -1.87 -21.61 -1.25
CA ASP A 94 -2.33 -22.85 -1.90
C ASP A 94 -3.59 -22.66 -2.76
N ARG A 95 -4.43 -21.70 -2.37
CA ARG A 95 -5.62 -21.30 -3.12
C ARG A 95 -5.25 -20.32 -4.24
N LYS A 96 -5.46 -20.75 -5.49
CA LYS A 96 -5.19 -19.92 -6.67
C LYS A 96 -5.85 -18.55 -6.58
N GLY A 97 -5.06 -17.50 -6.71
CA GLY A 97 -5.53 -16.11 -6.70
C GLY A 97 -5.71 -15.46 -5.33
N ILE A 98 -5.39 -16.17 -4.25
CA ILE A 98 -5.31 -15.63 -2.88
C ILE A 98 -3.84 -15.42 -2.52
N TYR A 99 -3.54 -14.29 -1.90
CA TYR A 99 -2.19 -13.90 -1.54
C TYR A 99 -2.13 -13.53 -0.07
N GLN A 100 -1.04 -13.94 0.59
CA GLN A 100 -0.64 -13.35 1.86
C GLN A 100 0.28 -12.17 1.55
N LEU A 101 -0.08 -11.00 2.05
CA LEU A 101 0.68 -9.77 1.94
C LEU A 101 1.28 -9.45 3.29
N ARG A 102 2.57 -9.12 3.33
CA ARG A 102 3.22 -8.58 4.52
C ARG A 102 3.65 -7.15 4.25
N PHE A 103 3.20 -6.25 5.11
CA PHE A 103 3.59 -4.84 5.11
C PHE A 103 4.57 -4.63 6.24
N TYR A 104 5.75 -4.13 5.89
CA TYR A 104 6.82 -3.90 6.85
C TYR A 104 7.36 -2.48 6.71
N GLY A 105 7.52 -1.82 7.85
CA GLY A 105 8.17 -0.53 8.01
C GLY A 105 8.92 -0.45 9.35
N SER A 106 9.48 0.71 9.65
CA SER A 106 10.19 0.92 10.92
C SER A 106 9.29 0.86 12.16
N GLU A 107 7.99 1.14 12.01
CA GLU A 107 7.03 1.22 13.12
C GLU A 107 5.91 0.17 13.04
N GLN A 108 5.85 -0.59 11.95
CA GLN A 108 4.79 -1.55 11.70
C GLN A 108 5.31 -2.82 11.01
N ASP A 109 4.73 -3.94 11.43
CA ASP A 109 4.86 -5.23 10.76
C ASP A 109 3.51 -5.93 10.92
N PHE A 110 2.83 -6.17 9.80
CA PHE A 110 1.53 -6.83 9.80
C PHE A 110 1.29 -7.56 8.49
N GLN A 111 0.31 -8.46 8.51
CA GLN A 111 -0.08 -9.26 7.37
C GLN A 111 -1.56 -9.08 7.05
N LEU A 112 -1.87 -9.22 5.76
CA LEU A 112 -3.25 -9.29 5.25
C LEU A 112 -3.34 -10.43 4.24
N THR A 113 -4.43 -11.18 4.30
CA THR A 113 -4.81 -12.10 3.24
C THR A 113 -5.80 -11.42 2.32
N ALA A 114 -5.52 -11.37 1.02
CA ALA A 114 -6.40 -10.75 0.05
C ALA A 114 -6.38 -11.50 -1.29
N ASP A 115 -7.50 -11.45 -2.03
CA ASP A 115 -7.50 -11.90 -3.42
C ASP A 115 -6.95 -10.82 -4.35
N LYS A 116 -6.48 -11.28 -5.51
CA LYS A 116 -5.92 -10.45 -6.58
C LYS A 116 -6.79 -9.23 -6.92
N GLU A 117 -8.10 -9.40 -7.05
CA GLU A 117 -9.00 -8.33 -7.47
C GLU A 117 -9.19 -7.27 -6.37
N SER A 118 -9.19 -7.70 -5.11
CA SER A 118 -9.21 -6.78 -3.95
C SER A 118 -7.94 -5.93 -3.89
N ILE A 119 -6.77 -6.52 -4.18
CA ILE A 119 -5.49 -5.80 -4.22
C ILE A 119 -5.47 -4.76 -5.35
N ARG A 120 -5.90 -5.17 -6.55
CA ARG A 120 -6.01 -4.27 -7.71
C ARG A 120 -6.95 -3.11 -7.46
N ARG A 121 -8.11 -3.40 -6.87
CA ARG A 121 -9.10 -2.37 -6.50
C ARG A 121 -8.51 -1.39 -5.49
N PHE A 122 -7.79 -1.90 -4.49
CA PHE A 122 -7.08 -1.06 -3.53
C PHE A 122 -6.06 -0.15 -4.24
N GLY A 123 -5.24 -0.67 -5.15
CA GLY A 123 -4.29 0.14 -5.92
C GLY A 123 -4.95 1.25 -6.74
N SER A 124 -6.07 0.94 -7.41
CA SER A 124 -6.86 1.95 -8.14
C SER A 124 -7.46 3.01 -7.23
N GLN A 125 -8.00 2.62 -6.07
CA GLN A 125 -8.52 3.56 -5.07
C GLN A 125 -7.41 4.42 -4.46
N PHE A 126 -6.23 3.86 -4.26
CA PHE A 126 -5.05 4.56 -3.75
C PHE A 126 -4.59 5.63 -4.74
N LYS A 127 -4.51 5.28 -6.03
CA LYS A 127 -4.24 6.23 -7.12
C LYS A 127 -5.25 7.39 -7.13
N GLN A 128 -6.54 7.08 -7.12
CA GLN A 128 -7.58 8.10 -7.12
C GLN A 128 -7.46 9.02 -5.89
N ALA A 129 -7.26 8.44 -4.71
CA ALA A 129 -7.11 9.21 -3.47
C ALA A 129 -5.87 10.12 -3.47
N TRP A 130 -4.79 9.71 -4.14
CA TRP A 130 -3.61 10.55 -4.34
C TRP A 130 -3.89 11.70 -5.30
N GLU A 131 -4.52 11.44 -6.45
CA GLU A 131 -4.84 12.45 -7.46
C GLU A 131 -5.78 13.55 -6.91
N GLU A 132 -6.73 13.15 -6.08
CA GLU A 132 -7.70 14.02 -5.39
C GLU A 132 -7.14 14.71 -4.13
N ALA A 133 -5.94 14.34 -3.67
CA ALA A 133 -5.36 14.91 -2.47
C ALA A 133 -5.10 16.43 -2.62
N PRO A 134 -5.27 17.23 -1.55
CA PRO A 134 -5.03 18.67 -1.60
C PRO A 134 -3.63 19.01 -2.10
N LEU A 135 -3.56 19.83 -3.15
CA LEU A 135 -2.29 20.35 -3.65
C LEU A 135 -1.84 21.50 -2.74
N VAL A 136 -0.66 21.37 -2.14
CA VAL A 136 -0.04 22.46 -1.36
C VAL A 136 1.17 22.98 -2.13
N SER A 137 1.26 24.31 -2.19
CA SER A 137 2.27 25.08 -2.91
C SER A 137 3.44 25.46 -2.02
#